data_AF-A0A7L4QV12-F1
#
_entry.id   AF-A0A7L4QV12-F1
#
_cell.length_a   1.000
_cell.length_b   1.000
_cell.length_c   1.000
_cell.angle_alpha   90.00
_cell.angle_beta   90.00
_cell.angle_gamma   90.00
#
_symmetry.space_group_name_H-M   'P 1'
#
loop_
_entity.id
_entity.type
_entity.pdbx_description
1 polymer ?
#
loop_
_entity_poly.entity_id
_entity_poly.type
_entity_poly.pdbx_seq_one_letter_code
_entity_poly.pdbx_strand_id
1 'polypeptide(L)'
;MTLHRCQMILEERLPAQRLIPPEGSILRSCARDTAGMVSAYYHDGLEFLSQGDRTNALASFSYALGWMDAGICLGLLSSKDCGIPVCTAPEPQSCNDRGTLREKSSKYHALLSRALVSLEPAPEPDTCLSDGGARIIFIGEVFLARGAELESAGDDEGALAAYSYGFGWLDAGVRTGLFRVRLNRELFTI
;
A
#
# COMPACT_ATOMS: atom_id res chain seq x y z
N MET A 1 -6.18 -8.31 7.41
CA MET A 1 -4.74 -8.54 7.18
C MET A 1 -4.07 -8.48 8.55
N THR A 2 -3.25 -9.46 8.92
CA THR A 2 -2.51 -9.47 10.20
C THR A 2 -1.02 -9.24 9.95
N LEU A 3 -0.27 -8.83 10.98
CA LEU A 3 1.17 -8.58 10.88
C LEU A 3 1.92 -9.77 10.29
N HIS A 4 1.73 -10.95 10.89
CA HIS A 4 2.42 -12.17 10.47
C HIS A 4 2.10 -12.54 9.02
N ARG A 5 0.83 -12.41 8.64
CA ARG A 5 0.40 -12.70 7.27
C ARG A 5 1.02 -11.73 6.26
N CYS A 6 1.08 -10.44 6.55
CA CYS A 6 1.67 -9.46 5.63
C CYS A 6 3.15 -9.76 5.40
N GLN A 7 3.88 -10.05 6.48
CA GLN A 7 5.29 -10.45 6.43
C GLN A 7 5.47 -11.72 5.59
N MET A 8 4.71 -12.79 5.87
CA MET A 8 4.81 -14.05 5.11
C MET A 8 4.56 -13.86 3.61
N ILE A 9 3.52 -13.08 3.25
CA ILE A 9 3.21 -12.81 1.84
C ILE A 9 4.37 -12.06 1.17
N LEU A 10 4.97 -11.07 1.84
CA LEU A 10 6.14 -10.36 1.31
C LEU A 10 7.35 -11.27 1.15
N GLU A 11 7.65 -12.10 2.16
CA GLU A 11 8.76 -13.06 2.14
C GLU A 11 8.63 -14.09 1.02
N GLU A 12 7.40 -14.45 0.66
CA GLU A 12 7.14 -15.30 -0.49
C GLU A 12 7.28 -14.56 -1.83
N ARG A 13 6.75 -13.33 -1.91
CA ARG A 13 6.59 -12.61 -3.18
C ARG A 13 7.82 -11.79 -3.59
N LEU A 14 8.62 -11.30 -2.64
CA LEU A 14 9.83 -10.51 -2.91
C LEU A 14 10.88 -11.32 -3.68
N PRO A 15 11.25 -12.56 -3.27
CA PRO A 15 12.24 -13.34 -4.01
C PRO A 15 11.79 -13.70 -5.43
N ALA A 16 10.47 -13.80 -5.65
CA ALA A 16 9.89 -14.08 -6.96
C ALA A 16 9.64 -12.82 -7.81
N GLN A 17 9.89 -11.62 -7.25
CA GLN A 17 9.63 -10.37 -7.94
C GLN A 17 10.53 -10.23 -9.17
N ARG A 18 9.92 -9.82 -10.29
CA ARG A 18 10.63 -9.50 -11.52
C ARG A 18 10.16 -8.16 -12.07
N LEU A 19 11.09 -7.44 -12.65
CA LEU A 19 10.82 -6.22 -13.43
C LEU A 19 10.38 -6.64 -14.84
N ILE A 20 9.18 -6.24 -15.25
CA ILE A 20 8.57 -6.66 -16.52
C ILE A 20 9.03 -5.83 -17.73
N PRO A 21 9.07 -4.48 -17.69
CA PRO A 21 9.45 -3.69 -18.85
C PRO A 21 10.86 -4.05 -19.35
N PRO A 22 11.14 -4.02 -20.67
CA PRO A 22 12.45 -4.33 -21.22
C PRO A 22 13.55 -3.43 -20.66
N GLU A 23 14.76 -3.97 -20.53
CA GLU A 23 15.94 -3.19 -20.16
C GLU A 23 16.15 -1.99 -21.12
N GLY A 24 16.49 -0.83 -20.55
CA GLY A 24 16.65 0.42 -21.30
C GLY A 24 15.35 1.14 -21.70
N SER A 25 14.17 0.55 -21.52
CA SER A 25 12.89 1.24 -21.76
C SER A 25 12.58 2.29 -20.70
N ILE A 26 11.77 3.30 -21.04
CA ILE A 26 11.34 4.34 -20.09
C ILE A 26 10.65 3.71 -18.87
N LEU A 27 9.75 2.73 -19.08
CA LEU A 27 9.03 2.08 -17.99
C LEU A 27 9.92 1.17 -17.13
N ARG A 28 11.15 0.85 -17.57
CA ARG A 28 12.11 0.11 -16.76
C ARG A 28 12.53 0.90 -15.53
N SER A 29 12.70 2.22 -15.64
CA SER A 29 13.05 3.05 -14.49
C SER A 29 11.91 3.09 -13.48
N CYS A 30 10.67 3.24 -13.94
CA CYS A 30 9.48 3.16 -13.09
C CYS A 30 9.43 1.80 -12.36
N ALA A 31 9.64 0.69 -13.06
CA ALA A 31 9.65 -0.63 -12.45
C ALA A 31 10.75 -0.80 -11.39
N ARG A 32 11.97 -0.30 -11.66
CA ARG A 32 13.07 -0.32 -10.68
C ARG A 32 12.74 0.50 -9.44
N ASP A 33 12.19 1.70 -9.62
CA ASP A 33 11.81 2.59 -8.52
C ASP A 33 10.72 1.93 -7.67
N THR A 34 9.66 1.40 -8.30
CA THR A 34 8.60 0.65 -7.61
C THR A 34 9.16 -0.56 -6.83
N ALA A 35 10.03 -1.37 -7.44
CA ALA A 35 10.67 -2.50 -6.75
C ALA A 35 11.54 -2.06 -5.57
N GLY A 36 12.24 -0.94 -5.72
CA GLY A 36 13.01 -0.29 -4.66
C GLY A 36 12.13 0.11 -3.48
N MET A 37 10.99 0.77 -3.74
CA MET A 37 10.04 1.17 -2.69
C MET A 37 9.44 -0.03 -1.95
N VAL A 38 9.06 -1.09 -2.67
CA VAL A 38 8.58 -2.34 -2.04
C VAL A 38 9.65 -2.93 -1.12
N SER A 39 10.90 -2.98 -1.59
CA SER A 39 12.01 -3.51 -0.80
C SER A 39 12.30 -2.63 0.42
N ALA A 40 12.31 -1.30 0.28
CA ALA A 40 12.57 -0.37 1.37
C ALA A 40 11.55 -0.56 2.51
N TYR A 41 10.26 -0.54 2.20
CA TYR A 41 9.23 -0.69 3.24
C TYR A 41 9.17 -2.10 3.85
N TYR A 42 9.58 -3.15 3.12
CA TYR A 42 9.79 -4.46 3.73
C TYR A 42 10.93 -4.42 4.76
N HIS A 43 12.08 -3.83 4.43
CA HIS A 43 13.19 -3.72 5.39
C HIS A 43 12.84 -2.83 6.59
N ASP A 44 12.12 -1.72 6.38
CA ASP A 44 11.61 -0.89 7.48
C ASP A 44 10.71 -1.71 8.41
N GLY A 45 9.82 -2.54 7.84
CA GLY A 45 8.96 -3.43 8.63
C GLY A 45 9.74 -4.44 9.46
N LEU A 46 10.82 -5.01 8.92
CA LEU A 46 11.72 -5.90 9.67
C LEU A 46 12.44 -5.16 10.80
N GLU A 47 12.93 -3.94 10.54
CA GLU A 47 13.61 -3.12 11.54
C GLU A 47 12.67 -2.80 12.71
N PHE A 48 11.46 -2.31 12.42
CA PHE A 48 10.44 -2.06 13.45
C PHE A 48 10.12 -3.32 14.25
N LEU A 49 9.99 -4.47 13.58
CA LEU A 49 9.71 -5.74 14.25
C LEU A 49 10.85 -6.16 15.19
N SER A 50 12.11 -5.95 14.78
CA SER A 50 13.29 -6.25 15.59
C SER A 50 13.35 -5.41 16.88
N GLN A 51 12.78 -4.20 16.85
CA GLN A 51 12.66 -3.29 17.99
C GLN A 51 11.40 -3.54 18.83
N GLY A 52 10.56 -4.51 18.45
CA GLY A 52 9.29 -4.81 19.10
C GLY A 52 8.12 -3.89 18.71
N ASP A 53 8.31 -2.99 17.73
CA ASP A 53 7.28 -2.08 17.23
C ASP A 53 6.40 -2.76 16.17
N ARG A 54 5.53 -3.65 16.66
CA ARG A 54 4.62 -4.44 15.83
C ARG A 54 3.65 -3.59 15.01
N THR A 55 3.24 -2.44 15.55
CA THR A 55 2.26 -1.55 14.94
C THR A 55 2.86 -0.83 13.72
N ASN A 56 4.08 -0.29 13.83
CA ASN A 56 4.78 0.24 12.66
C ASN A 56 5.17 -0.86 11.67
N ALA A 57 5.61 -2.03 12.15
CA ALA A 57 5.93 -3.14 11.26
C ALA A 57 4.72 -3.54 10.39
N LEU A 58 3.52 -3.62 10.98
CA LEU A 58 2.28 -3.92 10.26
C LEU A 58 1.97 -2.88 9.18
N ALA A 59 2.09 -1.59 9.53
CA ALA A 59 1.86 -0.50 8.59
C ALA A 59 2.85 -0.58 7.42
N SER A 60 4.14 -0.75 7.70
CA SER A 60 5.19 -0.86 6.68
C SER A 60 4.99 -2.06 5.76
N PHE A 61 4.70 -3.25 6.28
CA PHE A 61 4.46 -4.42 5.43
C PHE A 61 3.18 -4.28 4.59
N SER A 62 2.10 -3.78 5.17
CA SER A 62 0.85 -3.56 4.44
C SER A 62 1.04 -2.53 3.33
N TYR A 63 1.83 -1.48 3.60
CA TYR A 63 2.19 -0.46 2.63
C TYR A 63 3.06 -1.01 1.49
N ALA A 64 4.08 -1.82 1.82
CA ALA A 64 4.92 -2.50 0.83
C ALA A 64 4.10 -3.41 -0.11
N LEU A 65 3.09 -4.11 0.43
CA LEU A 65 2.15 -4.91 -0.37
C LEU A 65 1.33 -4.04 -1.32
N GLY A 66 0.82 -2.89 -0.85
CA GLY A 66 0.10 -1.93 -1.69
C GLY A 66 0.95 -1.45 -2.88
N TRP A 67 2.21 -1.10 -2.62
CA TRP A 67 3.18 -0.76 -3.67
C TRP A 67 3.44 -1.91 -4.65
N MET A 68 3.61 -3.13 -4.15
CA MET A 68 3.88 -4.30 -4.99
C MET A 68 2.69 -4.59 -5.91
N ASP A 69 1.48 -4.59 -5.36
CA ASP A 69 0.26 -4.90 -6.10
C ASP A 69 -0.10 -3.80 -7.11
N ALA A 70 0.14 -2.52 -6.77
CA ALA A 70 0.04 -1.42 -7.73
C ALA A 70 1.05 -1.61 -8.88
N GLY A 71 2.31 -1.94 -8.57
CA GLY A 71 3.33 -2.22 -9.57
C GLY A 71 2.98 -3.39 -10.49
N ILE A 72 2.39 -4.47 -9.96
CA ILE A 72 1.92 -5.60 -10.76
C ILE A 72 0.73 -5.18 -11.64
N CYS A 73 -0.22 -4.44 -11.08
CA CYS A 73 -1.39 -3.97 -11.82
C CYS A 73 -1.02 -3.03 -12.97
N LEU A 74 0.04 -2.23 -12.81
CA LEU A 74 0.57 -1.37 -13.86
C LEU A 74 1.44 -2.11 -14.89
N GLY A 75 1.68 -3.41 -14.71
CA GLY A 75 2.56 -4.18 -15.58
C GLY A 75 4.04 -3.82 -15.42
N LEU A 76 4.43 -3.18 -14.31
CA LEU A 76 5.82 -2.86 -13.98
C LEU A 76 6.52 -4.06 -13.34
N LEU A 77 5.78 -4.82 -12.53
CA LEU A 77 6.28 -5.95 -11.76
C LEU A 77 5.50 -7.23 -12.07
N SER A 78 6.11 -8.37 -11.78
CA SER A 78 5.40 -9.66 -11.62
C SER A 78 5.92 -10.39 -10.38
N SER A 79 5.09 -11.23 -9.77
CA SER A 79 5.47 -12.16 -8.70
C SER A 79 4.57 -13.40 -8.74
N LYS A 80 4.69 -14.33 -7.78
CA LYS A 80 3.97 -15.63 -7.75
C LYS A 80 2.46 -15.50 -7.89
N ASP A 81 1.85 -14.59 -7.13
CA ASP A 81 0.42 -14.30 -7.18
C ASP A 81 0.17 -12.80 -7.26
N CYS A 82 -0.90 -12.43 -7.97
CA CYS A 82 -1.53 -11.12 -7.88
C CYS A 82 -2.78 -11.26 -7.01
N GLY A 83 -2.81 -10.60 -5.86
CA GLY A 83 -3.93 -10.76 -4.95
C GLY A 83 -4.05 -9.57 -4.04
N ILE A 84 -5.08 -8.76 -4.29
CA ILE A 84 -5.55 -7.81 -3.30
C ILE A 84 -5.89 -8.64 -2.05
N PRO A 85 -5.24 -8.42 -0.89
CA PRO A 85 -5.43 -9.24 0.30
C PRO A 85 -6.77 -8.91 0.97
N VAL A 86 -7.87 -9.22 0.29
CA VAL A 86 -9.23 -9.02 0.78
C VAL A 86 -9.61 -10.26 1.57
N CYS A 87 -9.68 -10.08 2.89
CA CYS A 87 -10.30 -10.97 3.86
C CYS A 87 -9.53 -12.25 4.20
N THR A 88 -8.92 -12.23 5.39
CA THR A 88 -8.85 -13.43 6.22
C THR A 88 -9.37 -13.16 7.62
N ALA A 89 -9.83 -14.24 8.25
CA ALA A 89 -10.37 -14.21 9.60
C ALA A 89 -9.39 -13.52 10.56
N PRO A 90 -9.90 -12.76 11.55
CA PRO A 90 -9.08 -12.14 12.56
C PRO A 90 -8.33 -13.22 13.36
N GLU A 91 -7.00 -13.07 13.47
CA GLU A 91 -6.21 -13.86 14.42
C GLU A 91 -6.38 -13.28 15.83
N PRO A 92 -6.20 -14.06 16.90
CA PRO A 92 -6.30 -13.55 18.25
C PRO A 92 -5.25 -12.46 18.49
N GLN A 93 -5.69 -11.25 18.84
CA GLN A 93 -4.85 -10.10 19.13
C GLN A 93 -3.83 -10.45 20.24
N SER A 94 -2.52 -10.39 19.94
CA SER A 94 -1.51 -10.43 21.00
C SER A 94 -1.52 -9.07 21.71
N CYS A 95 -2.23 -9.02 22.83
CA CYS A 95 -2.31 -7.87 23.71
C CYS A 95 -0.90 -7.42 24.12
N ASN A 96 -0.52 -6.18 23.81
CA ASN A 96 0.40 -5.42 24.65
C ASN A 96 0.22 -3.90 24.53
N ASP A 97 -0.42 -3.37 23.47
CA ASP A 97 -0.76 -1.94 23.41
C ASP A 97 -1.94 -1.57 22.49
N ARG A 98 -3.18 -1.83 22.95
CA ARG A 98 -4.40 -1.51 22.17
C ARG A 98 -4.63 0.00 21.99
N GLY A 99 -4.14 0.83 22.92
CA GLY A 99 -4.30 2.28 22.85
C GLY A 99 -3.50 2.89 21.71
N THR A 100 -2.22 2.54 21.62
CA THR A 100 -1.34 3.01 20.54
C THR A 100 -1.76 2.50 19.16
N LEU A 101 -2.26 1.26 19.07
CA LEU A 101 -2.77 0.70 17.81
C LEU A 101 -3.96 1.49 17.25
N ARG A 102 -4.98 1.75 18.09
CA ARG A 102 -6.17 2.50 17.70
C ARG A 102 -5.83 3.92 17.25
N GLU A 103 -5.00 4.62 18.01
CA GLU A 103 -4.54 5.97 17.64
C GLU A 103 -3.83 5.97 16.29
N LYS A 104 -2.99 4.96 16.03
CA LYS A 104 -2.28 4.85 14.75
C LYS A 104 -3.23 4.51 13.61
N SER A 105 -4.20 3.61 13.83
CA SER A 105 -5.23 3.29 12.83
C SER A 105 -6.00 4.57 12.43
N SER A 106 -6.48 5.35 13.39
CA SER A 106 -7.19 6.61 13.12
C SER A 106 -6.31 7.64 12.39
N LYS A 107 -5.01 7.70 12.67
CA LYS A 107 -4.07 8.54 11.90
C LYS A 107 -3.97 8.09 10.44
N TYR A 108 -3.94 6.78 10.19
CA TYR A 108 -3.86 6.22 8.84
C TYR A 108 -5.19 6.32 8.07
N HIS A 109 -6.33 6.23 8.75
CA HIS A 109 -7.63 6.60 8.18
C HIS A 109 -7.61 8.04 7.64
N ALA A 110 -7.15 8.99 8.46
CA ALA A 110 -7.04 10.39 8.08
C ALA A 110 -6.01 10.60 6.96
N LEU A 111 -4.89 9.89 6.98
CA LEU A 111 -3.87 9.91 5.93
C LEU A 111 -4.46 9.50 4.58
N LEU A 112 -5.09 8.33 4.50
CA LEU A 112 -5.67 7.82 3.26
C LEU A 112 -6.82 8.71 2.76
N SER A 113 -7.69 9.17 3.66
CA SER A 113 -8.78 10.10 3.31
C SER A 113 -8.24 11.40 2.70
N ARG A 114 -7.21 11.98 3.32
CA ARG A 114 -6.55 13.19 2.81
C ARG A 114 -5.86 12.94 1.48
N ALA A 115 -5.24 11.77 1.31
CA ALA A 115 -4.59 11.39 0.07
C ALA A 115 -5.59 11.33 -1.09
N LEU A 116 -6.73 10.66 -0.92
CA LEU A 116 -7.76 10.54 -1.97
C LEU A 116 -8.27 11.90 -2.46
N VAL A 117 -8.57 12.83 -1.56
CA VAL A 117 -9.03 14.18 -1.95
C VAL A 117 -7.93 15.07 -2.54
N SER A 118 -6.67 14.62 -2.48
CA SER A 118 -5.51 15.38 -2.95
C SER A 118 -5.10 15.03 -4.39
N LEU A 119 -5.67 13.98 -4.98
CA LEU A 119 -5.21 13.42 -6.25
C LEU A 119 -6.21 13.68 -7.38
N GLU A 120 -5.67 14.03 -8.53
CA GLU A 120 -6.39 14.02 -9.81
C GLU A 120 -5.59 13.21 -10.84
N PRO A 121 -6.24 12.47 -11.75
CA PRO A 121 -5.55 11.86 -12.89
C PRO A 121 -4.72 12.90 -13.65
N ALA A 122 -3.44 12.61 -13.84
CA ALA A 122 -2.53 13.42 -14.65
C ALA A 122 -2.69 13.20 -16.17
N PRO A 123 -2.89 11.96 -16.66
CA PRO A 123 -3.11 11.69 -18.08
C PRO A 123 -4.37 12.39 -18.61
N GLU A 124 -4.38 12.64 -19.92
CA GLU A 124 -5.54 13.21 -20.61
C GLU A 124 -6.77 12.31 -20.41
N PRO A 125 -7.97 12.86 -20.19
CA PRO A 125 -9.22 12.09 -20.10
C PRO A 125 -9.41 11.14 -21.29
N ASP A 126 -10.11 10.03 -21.05
CA ASP A 126 -10.43 8.99 -22.04
C ASP A 126 -9.21 8.26 -22.65
N THR A 127 -8.03 8.39 -22.02
CA THR A 127 -6.85 7.59 -22.36
C THR A 127 -6.67 6.40 -21.42
N CYS A 128 -5.99 5.34 -21.88
CA CYS A 128 -5.79 4.13 -21.08
C CYS A 128 -5.06 4.37 -19.75
N LEU A 129 -4.19 5.37 -19.66
CA LEU A 129 -3.52 5.73 -18.41
C LEU A 129 -4.43 6.55 -17.48
N SER A 130 -5.39 7.29 -18.02
CA SER A 130 -6.42 7.96 -17.21
C SER A 130 -7.33 6.93 -16.54
N ASP A 131 -7.77 5.92 -17.28
CA ASP A 131 -8.52 4.77 -16.74
C ASP A 131 -7.70 4.01 -15.69
N GLY A 132 -6.39 3.83 -15.94
CA GLY A 132 -5.46 3.26 -14.98
C GLY A 132 -5.38 4.05 -13.68
N GLY A 133 -5.29 5.38 -13.76
CA GLY A 133 -5.34 6.27 -12.60
C GLY A 133 -6.66 6.17 -11.84
N ALA A 134 -7.80 6.20 -12.54
CA ALA A 134 -9.13 6.03 -11.93
C ALA A 134 -9.26 4.69 -11.19
N ARG A 135 -8.71 3.61 -11.76
CA ARG A 135 -8.68 2.29 -11.11
C ARG A 135 -7.86 2.31 -9.81
N ILE A 136 -6.73 3.01 -9.76
CA ILE A 136 -5.92 3.13 -8.54
C ILE A 136 -6.67 3.94 -7.46
N ILE A 137 -7.35 5.03 -7.83
CA ILE A 137 -8.23 5.79 -6.91
C ILE A 137 -9.31 4.87 -6.32
N PHE A 138 -9.99 4.11 -7.17
CA PHE A 138 -11.03 3.17 -6.75
C PHE A 138 -10.52 2.13 -5.74
N ILE A 139 -9.30 1.59 -5.93
CA ILE A 139 -8.68 0.71 -4.92
C ILE A 139 -8.48 1.44 -3.59
N GLY A 140 -7.97 2.67 -3.61
CA GLY A 140 -7.85 3.49 -2.40
C GLY A 140 -9.18 3.69 -1.67
N GLU A 141 -10.26 3.99 -2.40
CA GLU A 141 -11.62 4.13 -1.84
C GLU A 141 -12.14 2.84 -1.22
N VAL A 142 -11.96 1.70 -1.92
CA VAL A 142 -12.36 0.37 -1.41
C VAL A 142 -11.65 0.07 -0.10
N PHE A 143 -10.35 0.36 0.01
CA PHE A 143 -9.59 0.11 1.22
C PHE A 143 -9.87 1.11 2.34
N LEU A 144 -10.23 2.35 2.02
CA LEU A 144 -10.74 3.30 3.00
C LEU A 144 -12.05 2.80 3.59
N ALA A 145 -13.01 2.40 2.76
CA ALA A 145 -14.29 1.84 3.21
C ALA A 145 -14.06 0.58 4.06
N ARG A 146 -13.19 -0.33 3.60
CA ARG A 146 -12.89 -1.56 4.32
C ARG A 146 -12.24 -1.31 5.69
N GLY A 147 -11.31 -0.36 5.78
CA GLY A 147 -10.72 -0.01 7.06
C GLY A 147 -11.74 0.57 8.05
N ALA A 148 -12.68 1.39 7.57
CA ALA A 148 -13.71 1.99 8.41
C ALA A 148 -14.70 0.94 8.96
N GLU A 149 -15.03 -0.08 8.15
CA GLU A 149 -15.81 -1.24 8.62
C GLU A 149 -15.08 -2.00 9.73
N LEU A 150 -13.78 -2.23 9.56
CA LEU A 150 -12.95 -2.97 10.53
C LEU A 150 -12.80 -2.19 11.85
N GLU A 151 -12.55 -0.88 11.78
CA GLU A 151 -12.54 0.01 12.95
C GLU A 151 -13.87 -0.02 13.70
N SER A 152 -14.99 0.04 12.96
CA SER A 152 -16.34 -0.04 13.56
C SER A 152 -16.60 -1.39 14.23
N ALA A 153 -15.95 -2.46 13.77
CA ALA A 153 -16.00 -3.79 14.37
C ALA A 153 -14.98 -4.01 15.50
N GLY A 154 -14.15 -3.01 15.82
CA GLY A 154 -13.09 -3.11 16.84
C GLY A 154 -11.83 -3.86 16.39
N ASP A 155 -11.65 -4.05 15.08
CA ASP A 155 -10.44 -4.64 14.48
C ASP A 155 -9.49 -3.53 13.98
N ASP A 156 -8.87 -2.81 14.93
CA ASP A 156 -7.92 -1.74 14.64
C ASP A 156 -6.66 -2.25 13.90
N GLU A 157 -6.28 -3.53 14.09
CA GLU A 157 -5.16 -4.15 13.37
C GLU A 157 -5.50 -4.30 11.89
N GLY A 158 -6.65 -4.91 11.59
CA GLY A 158 -7.14 -5.06 10.24
C GLY A 158 -7.37 -3.71 9.55
N ALA A 159 -7.87 -2.71 10.28
CA ALA A 159 -8.10 -1.38 9.76
C ALA A 159 -6.80 -0.65 9.40
N LEU A 160 -5.80 -0.64 10.31
CA LEU A 160 -4.48 -0.07 10.04
C LEU A 160 -3.85 -0.69 8.79
N ALA A 161 -3.94 -2.01 8.66
CA ALA A 161 -3.42 -2.72 7.50
C ALA A 161 -4.15 -2.29 6.20
N ALA A 162 -5.47 -2.18 6.24
CA ALA A 162 -6.28 -1.76 5.09
C ALA A 162 -5.93 -0.34 4.64
N TYR A 163 -5.87 0.61 5.56
CA TYR A 163 -5.51 2.00 5.24
C TYR A 163 -4.08 2.13 4.70
N SER A 164 -3.12 1.43 5.32
CA SER A 164 -1.72 1.42 4.88
C SER A 164 -1.59 0.83 3.47
N TYR A 165 -2.26 -0.28 3.20
CA TYR A 165 -2.28 -0.91 1.88
C TYR A 165 -2.88 0.02 0.82
N GLY A 166 -4.06 0.60 1.09
CA GLY A 166 -4.72 1.54 0.18
C GLY A 166 -3.85 2.75 -0.13
N PHE A 167 -3.15 3.29 0.87
CA PHE A 167 -2.21 4.38 0.67
C PHE A 167 -1.02 3.99 -0.23
N GLY A 168 -0.55 2.73 -0.14
CA GLY A 168 0.49 2.18 -1.02
C GLY A 168 0.15 2.25 -2.50
N TRP A 169 -1.11 2.03 -2.84
CA TRP A 169 -1.59 2.16 -4.21
C TRP A 169 -1.56 3.61 -4.69
N LEU A 170 -2.02 4.55 -3.86
CA LEU A 170 -2.07 5.96 -4.22
C LEU A 170 -0.66 6.53 -4.37
N ASP A 171 0.26 6.23 -3.45
CA ASP A 171 1.63 6.74 -3.51
C ASP A 171 2.40 6.15 -4.70
N ALA A 172 2.19 4.86 -5.01
CA ALA A 172 2.72 4.27 -6.24
C ALA A 172 2.18 4.95 -7.51
N GLY A 173 0.89 5.31 -7.54
CA GLY A 173 0.31 6.07 -8.64
C GLY A 173 0.91 7.48 -8.78
N VAL A 174 1.18 8.16 -7.66
CA VAL A 174 1.85 9.48 -7.67
C VAL A 174 3.27 9.34 -8.21
N ARG A 175 4.04 8.40 -7.67
CA ARG A 175 5.44 8.18 -8.03
C ARG A 175 5.62 7.80 -9.49
N THR A 176 4.69 7.02 -10.04
CA THR A 176 4.69 6.63 -11.45
C THR A 176 4.17 7.72 -12.39
N GLY A 177 3.70 8.85 -11.85
CA GLY A 177 3.24 10.01 -12.63
C GLY A 177 1.80 9.90 -13.12
N LEU A 178 0.99 8.97 -12.58
CA LEU A 178 -0.43 8.83 -12.94
C LEU A 178 -1.31 9.91 -12.31
N PHE A 179 -0.81 10.60 -11.28
CA PHE A 179 -1.57 11.64 -10.59
C PHE A 179 -0.85 12.97 -10.53
N ARG A 180 -1.64 14.05 -10.56
CA ARG A 180 -1.25 15.37 -10.09
C ARG A 180 -1.69 15.49 -8.64
N VAL A 181 -0.76 15.88 -7.77
CA VAL A 181 -1.06 16.17 -6.37
C VAL A 181 -1.48 17.63 -6.24
N ARG A 182 -2.76 17.88 -5.93
CA ARG A 182 -3.34 19.22 -5.80
C ARG A 182 -3.24 19.80 -4.40
N LEU A 183 -3.29 18.93 -3.39
CA LEU A 183 -3.27 19.27 -1.97
C LEU A 183 -2.30 18.35 -1.25
N ASN A 184 -1.85 18.73 -0.05
CA ASN A 184 -1.10 17.85 0.86
C ASN A 184 0.10 17.12 0.18
N ARG A 185 0.90 17.84 -0.62
CA ARG A 185 2.04 17.26 -1.37
C ARG A 185 3.05 16.55 -0.47
N GLU A 186 3.15 16.98 0.79
CA GLU A 186 4.02 16.41 1.81
C GLU A 186 3.66 14.98 2.22
N LEU A 187 2.49 14.48 1.84
CA LEU A 187 2.07 13.11 2.17
C LEU A 187 2.74 12.06 1.26
N PHE A 188 3.17 12.45 0.06
CA PHE A 188 3.56 11.51 -0.99
C PHE A 188 5.07 11.46 -1.21
N THR A 189 5.55 10.33 -1.73
CA THR A 189 6.95 10.12 -2.11
C THR A 189 7.23 10.74 -3.48
N ILE A 190 7.65 12.01 -3.53
CA ILE A 190 7.99 12.75 -4.76
C ILE A 190 9.44 13.20 -4.75
#